data_AF-A0A950TBW8-F1
#
_entry.id   AF-A0A950TBW8-F1
#
_cell.length_a   1.000
_cell.length_b   1.000
_cell.length_c   1.000
_cell.angle_alpha   90.00
_cell.angle_beta   90.00
_cell.angle_gamma   90.00
#
_symmetry.space_group_name_H-M   'P 1'
#
loop_
_entity.id
_entity.type
_entity.pdbx_description
1 polymer ?
#
loop_
_entity_poly.entity_id
_entity_poly.type
_entity_poly.pdbx_seq_one_letter_code
_entity_poly.pdbx_strand_id
1 'polypeptide(L)' 'AALHGQGLIQAPDFTVADEAKKGQLIPVLSEFTASERAINAIYPHRLHLSAKVRAFLDIATKYCRGASEPRAEPEA' A
#
# COMPACT_ATOMS: atom_id res chain seq x y z
N ALA A 1 -13.61 -5.52 13.41
CA ALA A 1 -14.20 -4.30 14.01
C ALA A 1 -14.85 -3.41 12.94
N ALA A 2 -14.09 -2.84 11.98
CA ALA A 2 -14.65 -1.95 10.95
C ALA A 2 -15.76 -2.59 10.09
N LEU A 3 -15.56 -3.84 9.65
CA LEU A 3 -16.58 -4.61 8.90
C LEU A 3 -17.86 -4.90 9.71
N HIS A 4 -17.81 -4.79 11.03
CA HIS A 4 -18.96 -4.97 11.92
C HIS A 4 -19.55 -3.64 12.38
N GLY A 5 -19.18 -2.51 11.75
CA GLY A 5 -19.70 -1.18 12.08
C GLY A 5 -19.24 -0.64 13.44
N GLN A 6 -18.16 -1.17 14.01
CA GLN A 6 -17.71 -0.82 15.36
C GLN A 6 -16.79 0.41 15.42
N GLY A 7 -16.63 1.15 14.31
CA GLY A 7 -15.84 2.38 14.26
C GLY A 7 -15.11 2.62 12.94
N LEU A 8 -14.31 3.68 12.92
CA LEU A 8 -13.45 4.06 11.80
C LEU A 8 -12.07 3.45 11.96
N ILE A 9 -11.45 3.04 10.86
CA ILE A 9 -10.07 2.56 10.83
C ILE A 9 -9.31 3.25 9.72
N GLN A 10 -8.00 3.37 9.91
CA GLN A 10 -7.08 3.72 8.85
C GLN A 10 -6.34 2.44 8.46
N ALA A 11 -6.64 1.92 7.27
CA ALA A 11 -6.00 0.73 6.72
C ALA A 11 -5.38 1.05 5.36
N PRO A 12 -4.32 0.35 4.96
CA PRO A 12 -3.80 0.45 3.60
C PRO A 12 -4.85 -0.02 2.59
N ASP A 13 -4.92 0.67 1.45
CA ASP A 13 -5.91 0.43 0.40
C ASP A 13 -5.94 -1.02 -0.06
N PHE A 14 -4.78 -1.66 -0.24
CA PHE A 14 -4.69 -3.04 -0.70
C PHE A 14 -5.39 -4.05 0.22
N THR A 15 -5.51 -3.76 1.51
CA THR A 15 -6.14 -4.66 2.48
C THR A 15 -7.66 -4.55 2.44
N VAL A 16 -8.18 -3.35 2.16
CA VAL A 16 -9.62 -3.03 2.22
C VAL A 16 -10.26 -2.86 0.83
N ALA A 17 -9.47 -2.99 -0.24
CA ALA A 17 -9.91 -2.76 -1.61
C ALA A 17 -11.07 -3.68 -2.02
N ASP A 18 -11.07 -4.93 -1.55
CA ASP A 18 -12.10 -5.91 -1.90
C ASP A 18 -13.41 -5.61 -1.17
N GLU A 19 -13.34 -5.30 0.11
CA GLU A 19 -14.49 -4.94 0.93
C GLU A 19 -15.08 -3.58 0.56
N ALA A 20 -14.23 -2.63 0.15
CA ALA A 20 -14.66 -1.35 -0.42
C ALA A 20 -15.38 -1.56 -1.76
N LYS A 21 -14.88 -2.42 -2.65
CA LYS A 21 -15.57 -2.79 -3.90
C LYS A 21 -16.90 -3.48 -3.65
N LYS A 22 -16.99 -4.30 -2.60
CA LYS A 22 -18.24 -4.95 -2.17
C LYS A 22 -19.22 -4.01 -1.46
N GLY A 23 -18.85 -2.74 -1.24
CA GLY A 23 -19.66 -1.75 -0.54
C GLY A 23 -19.82 -2.02 0.96
N GLN A 24 -19.01 -2.93 1.53
CA GLN A 24 -19.02 -3.25 2.96
C GLN A 24 -18.23 -2.23 3.78
N LEU A 25 -17.28 -1.55 3.14
CA LEU A 25 -16.55 -0.42 3.70
C LEU A 25 -16.75 0.80 2.81
N ILE A 26 -16.96 1.96 3.43
CA ILE A 26 -17.14 3.24 2.73
C ILE A 26 -15.93 4.11 3.04
N PRO A 27 -15.20 4.61 2.03
CA PRO A 27 -14.12 5.56 2.25
C PRO A 27 -14.71 6.87 2.80
N VAL A 28 -14.12 7.36 3.88
CA VAL A 28 -14.48 8.64 4.52
C VAL A 28 -13.24 9.52 4.60
N LEU A 29 -13.45 10.84 4.63
CA LEU A 29 -12.36 11.83 4.75
C LEU A 29 -11.28 11.70 3.66
N SER A 30 -11.68 11.41 2.42
CA SER A 30 -10.75 11.21 1.29
C SER A 30 -9.86 12.43 1.00
N GLU A 31 -10.32 13.62 1.38
CA GLU A 31 -9.55 14.88 1.30
C GLU A 31 -8.42 14.95 2.34
N PHE A 32 -8.49 14.17 3.41
CA PHE A 32 -7.49 14.11 4.48
C PHE A 32 -6.71 12.79 4.42
N THR A 33 -6.27 12.42 3.21
CA THR A 33 -5.50 11.19 3.00
C THR A 33 -4.15 11.30 3.69
N ALA A 34 -3.82 10.30 4.52
CA ALA A 34 -2.53 10.24 5.16
C ALA A 34 -1.42 10.04 4.12
N SER A 35 -0.27 10.67 4.38
CA SER A 35 0.91 10.64 3.50
C SER A 35 1.27 9.23 3.03
N GLU A 36 1.64 9.11 1.76
CA GLU A 36 1.93 7.84 1.10
C GLU A 36 3.01 7.06 1.88
N ARG A 37 2.66 5.84 2.29
CA ARG A 37 3.61 4.98 3.03
C ARG A 37 4.43 4.17 2.05
N ALA A 38 5.72 4.48 1.95
CA ALA A 38 6.64 3.73 1.12
C ALA A 38 6.84 2.29 1.62
N ILE A 39 6.75 1.32 0.70
CA ILE A 39 7.15 -0.07 0.96
C ILE A 39 8.66 -0.17 0.72
N ASN A 40 9.43 -0.44 1.77
CA ASN A 40 10.88 -0.49 1.72
C ASN A 40 11.39 -1.94 1.81
N ALA A 41 12.32 -2.30 0.91
CA ALA A 41 13.06 -3.56 0.99
C ALA A 41 14.43 -3.32 1.65
N ILE A 42 14.65 -3.89 2.84
CA ILE A 42 15.88 -3.70 3.61
C ILE A 42 16.75 -4.96 3.50
N TYR A 43 18.02 -4.78 3.12
CA TYR A 43 18.99 -5.86 2.97
C TYR A 43 20.42 -5.38 3.32
N PRO A 44 21.31 -6.28 3.77
CA PRO A 44 22.69 -5.92 4.10
C PRO A 44 23.51 -5.62 2.85
N HIS A 45 24.13 -4.43 2.81
CA HIS A 45 24.85 -3.89 1.65
C HIS A 45 26.21 -4.59 1.34
N ARG A 46 26.77 -5.38 2.27
CA ARG A 46 28.19 -5.77 2.22
C ARG A 46 28.52 -7.07 1.49
N LEU A 47 27.52 -7.82 1.04
CA LEU A 47 27.75 -9.04 0.27
C LEU A 47 27.13 -8.84 -1.09
N HIS A 48 27.95 -8.99 -2.15
CA HIS A 48 27.54 -8.96 -3.55
C HIS A 48 26.11 -9.47 -3.68
N LEU A 49 25.19 -8.53 -3.92
CA LEU A 49 23.75 -8.82 -3.89
C LEU A 49 23.53 -10.01 -4.81
N SER A 50 23.18 -11.16 -4.25
CA SER A 50 23.05 -12.38 -5.04
C SER A 50 22.09 -12.09 -6.19
N ALA A 51 22.41 -12.60 -7.39
CA ALA A 51 21.53 -12.46 -8.55
C ALA A 51 20.09 -12.90 -8.21
N LYS A 52 19.92 -13.84 -7.28
CA LYS A 52 18.62 -14.28 -6.75
C LYS A 52 17.88 -13.19 -5.98
N VAL A 53 18.58 -12.41 -5.15
CA VAL A 53 17.98 -11.28 -4.40
C VAL A 53 17.60 -10.17 -5.35
N ARG A 54 18.45 -9.86 -6.35
CA ARG A 54 18.10 -8.89 -7.39
C ARG A 54 16.86 -9.29 -8.16
N ALA A 55 16.82 -10.54 -8.64
CA ALA A 55 15.67 -11.07 -9.36
C ALA A 55 14.39 -11.04 -8.49
N PHE A 56 14.51 -11.35 -7.20
CA PHE A 56 13.39 -11.24 -6.27
C PHE A 56 12.92 -9.78 -6.11
N LEU A 57 13.85 -8.83 -5.93
CA LEU A 57 13.50 -7.41 -5.84
C LEU A 57 12.84 -6.92 -7.14
N ASP A 58 13.32 -7.33 -8.31
CA ASP A 58 12.71 -6.97 -9.59
C ASP A 58 11.25 -7.45 -9.70
N ILE A 59 10.97 -8.64 -9.17
CA ILE A 59 9.61 -9.18 -9.09
C ILE A 59 8.80 -8.40 -8.05
N ALA A 60 9.35 -8.24 -6.84
CA ALA A 60 8.68 -7.56 -5.73
C ALA A 60 8.33 -6.11 -6.07
N THR A 61 9.23 -5.37 -6.71
CA THR A 61 8.95 -4.00 -7.17
C THR A 61 7.83 -3.97 -8.19
N LYS A 62 7.76 -4.91 -9.14
CA LYS A 62 6.64 -4.99 -10.09
C LYS A 62 5.30 -5.23 -9.39
N TYR A 63 5.26 -6.10 -8.37
CA TYR A 63 4.04 -6.36 -7.60
C TYR A 63 3.65 -5.18 -6.69
N CYS A 64 4.62 -4.57 -6.00
CA CYS A 64 4.37 -3.47 -5.09
C CYS A 64 3.99 -2.17 -5.81
N ARG A 65 4.49 -1.93 -7.03
CA ARG A 65 4.15 -0.73 -7.82
C ARG A 65 2.67 -0.65 -8.20
N GLY A 66 1.98 -1.79 -8.27
CA GLY A 66 0.53 -1.84 -8.49
C GLY A 66 -0.30 -1.63 -7.22
N ALA A 67 0.33 -1.64 -6.04
CA ALA A 67 -0.34 -1.41 -4.76
C ALA A 67 -0.24 0.06 -4.28
N SER A 68 0.68 0.83 -4.86
CA SER A 68 0.89 2.25 -4.62
C SER A 68 0.73 3.01 -5.95
N GLU A 69 -0.51 3.13 -6.44
CA GLU A 69 -0.78 4.13 -7.47
C GLU A 69 -0.67 5.51 -6.82
N PRO A 70 0.15 6.43 -7.34
CA PRO A 70 0.20 7.79 -6.84
C PRO A 70 -1.10 8.48 -7.23
N ARG A 71 -2.04 8.57 -6.29
CA ARG A 71 -3.17 9.47 -6.45
C ARG A 71 -2.65 10.86 -6.14
N ALA A 72 -2.37 11.59 -7.22
CA ALA A 72 -1.81 12.93 -7.25
C ALA A 72 -2.33 13.82 -6.11
N GLU A 73 -1.40 14.53 -5.48
CA GLU A 73 -1.65 15.66 -4.61
C GLU A 73 -2.63 16.63 -5.29
N PRO A 74 -3.76 17.02 -4.66
CA PRO A 74 -4.45 18.21 -5.06
C PRO A 74 -3.55 19.39 -4.67
N GLU A 75 -3.02 20.04 -5.69
CA GLU A 75 -2.38 21.36 -5.65
C GLU A 75 -3.28 22.32 -4.86
N ALA A 76 -2.68 23.00 -3.87
CA ALA A 76 -3.32 24.05 -3.08
C ALA A 76 -3.46 25.36 -3.87
#